data_AF-A0A6I4R7S2-F1
#
_entry.id   AF-A0A6I4R7S2-F1
#
_cell.length_a   1.000
_cell.length_b   1.000
_cell.length_c   1.000
_cell.angle_alpha   90.00
_cell.angle_beta   90.00
_cell.angle_gamma   90.00
#
_symmetry.space_group_name_H-M   'P 1'
#
loop_
_entity.id
_entity.type
_entity.pdbx_description
1 polymer ?
#
loop_
_entity_poly.entity_id
_entity_poly.type
_entity_poly.pdbx_seq_one_letter_code
_entity_poly.pdbx_strand_id
1 'polypeptide(L)'
;MSTTLAELLEQIRTDAAMLNPAPQAWHSYWYHRPNEAFPPPSVRQPQQYDGGARLNLVCTQTDLPAKEQRQLVQSWCELLPTLDNLRVLWFNSKVNQDMFEAACSNPHLQGLYIKWSDIRSLTPIAKLQQLTHLHIGGAPSAQPLEALHALPKLIDLELSNVNAAGNLDFLCGLPQLQSLAVSGDHNSIKRLKIESLAPLASLRELRRLELSCVALLDESLAPIGELPRLQHLLLSNQFEMEELARLSAKLPEVACDRFLPIGESVNWTHCKKCQQARVVPLTGKRKPWLCLDCDAARIEKHIRAFQTCRAQASV
;
A
#
# COMPACT_ATOMS: atom_id res chain seq x y z
N MET A 1 16.49 6.04 -39.28
CA MET A 1 16.40 4.57 -39.24
C MET A 1 15.39 4.20 -38.17
N SER A 2 14.50 3.24 -38.42
CA SER A 2 13.50 2.83 -37.43
C SER A 2 14.19 2.06 -36.31
N THR A 3 14.12 2.55 -35.06
CA THR A 3 14.62 1.84 -33.87
C THR A 3 14.00 0.45 -33.80
N THR A 4 14.81 -0.60 -33.65
CA THR A 4 14.36 -1.99 -33.56
C THR A 4 13.72 -2.28 -32.18
N LEU A 5 12.93 -3.36 -32.07
CA LEU A 5 12.40 -3.78 -30.77
C LEU A 5 13.52 -4.10 -29.76
N ALA A 6 14.64 -4.67 -30.20
CA ALA A 6 15.76 -4.97 -29.32
C ALA A 6 16.34 -3.70 -28.68
N GLU A 7 16.53 -2.65 -29.48
CA GLU A 7 16.98 -1.34 -29.01
C GLU A 7 15.98 -0.70 -28.04
N LEU A 8 14.67 -0.81 -28.32
CA LEU A 8 13.62 -0.32 -27.41
C LEU A 8 13.64 -1.05 -26.06
N LEU A 9 13.81 -2.38 -26.07
CA LEU A 9 13.85 -3.19 -24.85
C LEU A 9 15.10 -2.88 -24.00
N GLU A 10 16.23 -2.62 -24.64
CA GLU A 10 17.45 -2.23 -23.92
C GLU A 10 17.33 -0.84 -23.29
N GLN A 11 16.69 0.10 -23.99
CA GLN A 11 16.36 1.40 -23.40
C GLN A 11 15.44 1.26 -22.19
N ILE A 12 14.38 0.45 -22.30
CA ILE A 12 13.45 0.19 -21.17
C ILE A 12 14.18 -0.42 -19.98
N ARG A 13 15.13 -1.32 -20.21
CA ARG A 13 15.95 -1.92 -19.15
C ARG A 13 16.82 -0.88 -18.45
N THR A 14 17.42 0.02 -19.23
CA THR A 14 18.24 1.11 -18.70
C THR A 14 17.39 2.07 -17.88
N ASP A 15 16.21 2.46 -18.38
CA ASP A 15 15.25 3.31 -17.68
C ASP A 15 14.77 2.64 -16.37
N ALA A 16 14.49 1.33 -16.41
CA ALA A 16 14.09 0.56 -15.23
C ALA A 16 15.15 0.56 -14.13
N ALA A 17 16.42 0.41 -14.50
CA ALA A 17 17.53 0.45 -13.55
C ALA A 17 17.70 1.83 -12.89
N MET A 18 17.39 2.90 -13.62
CA MET A 18 17.42 4.28 -13.10
C MET A 18 16.23 4.58 -12.17
N LEU A 19 15.05 4.06 -12.49
CA LEU A 19 13.84 4.22 -11.68
C LEU A 19 13.84 3.35 -10.41
N ASN A 20 14.68 2.31 -10.35
CA ASN A 20 14.69 1.36 -9.23
C ASN A 20 16.10 1.19 -8.61
N PRO A 21 16.70 2.24 -8.04
CA PRO A 21 17.97 2.11 -7.34
C PRO A 21 17.75 1.34 -6.03
N ALA A 22 18.39 0.17 -5.90
CA ALA A 22 18.63 -0.66 -4.70
C ALA A 22 17.51 -0.78 -3.61
N PRO A 23 17.21 -2.00 -3.12
CA PRO A 23 16.04 -2.28 -2.30
C PRO A 23 16.23 -1.85 -0.84
N GLN A 24 15.81 -0.65 -0.42
CA GLN A 24 15.74 -0.33 1.02
C GLN A 24 14.90 0.90 1.43
N ALA A 25 14.83 1.99 0.65
CA ALA A 25 14.25 3.25 1.15
C ALA A 25 12.72 3.42 0.99
N TRP A 26 12.07 2.54 0.22
CA TRP A 26 10.65 2.69 -0.19
C TRP A 26 9.72 1.60 0.31
N HIS A 27 10.25 0.64 1.08
CA HIS A 27 9.41 -0.35 1.73
C HIS A 27 8.46 0.33 2.71
N SER A 28 7.23 -0.20 2.78
CA SER A 28 6.31 0.04 3.88
C SER A 28 7.06 -0.02 5.22
N TYR A 29 6.72 0.84 6.17
CA TYR A 29 7.25 0.70 7.54
C TYR A 29 7.01 -0.72 8.09
N TRP A 30 5.86 -1.33 7.73
CA TRP A 30 5.42 -2.66 8.13
C TRP A 30 6.03 -3.79 7.32
N TYR A 31 6.99 -3.50 6.42
CA TYR A 31 7.69 -4.51 5.63
C TYR A 31 8.37 -5.55 6.52
N HIS A 32 8.16 -6.81 6.17
CA HIS A 32 8.64 -7.98 6.92
C HIS A 32 10.16 -8.08 6.85
N ARG A 33 10.82 -7.88 7.99
CA ARG A 33 12.28 -7.93 8.16
C ARG A 33 12.63 -8.98 9.20
N PRO A 34 12.73 -10.26 8.80
CA PRO A 34 12.98 -11.36 9.74
C PRO A 34 14.35 -11.23 10.42
N ASN A 35 15.33 -10.68 9.70
CA ASN A 35 16.67 -10.41 10.23
C ASN A 35 16.69 -9.33 11.32
N GLU A 36 15.63 -8.52 11.45
CA GLU A 36 15.47 -7.46 12.46
C GLU A 36 14.38 -7.80 13.50
N ALA A 37 13.86 -9.02 13.47
CA ALA A 37 12.70 -9.46 14.25
C ALA A 37 11.52 -8.48 14.13
N PHE A 38 11.12 -8.20 12.89
CA PHE A 38 10.04 -7.27 12.57
C PHE A 38 9.05 -7.92 11.59
N PRO A 39 7.88 -8.39 12.07
CA PRO A 39 7.36 -8.26 13.43
C PRO A 39 8.15 -9.12 14.44
N PRO A 40 8.09 -8.78 15.74
CA PRO A 40 8.71 -9.61 16.78
C PRO A 40 8.02 -10.99 16.86
N PRO A 41 8.62 -11.97 17.57
CA PRO A 41 7.97 -13.25 17.83
C PRO A 41 6.56 -13.11 18.38
N SER A 42 5.66 -13.95 17.87
CA SER A 42 4.25 -13.91 18.26
C SER A 42 4.04 -14.37 19.70
N VAL A 43 3.20 -13.64 20.42
CA VAL A 43 2.78 -13.89 21.79
C VAL A 43 1.28 -14.16 21.81
N ARG A 44 0.86 -15.20 22.53
CA ARG A 44 -0.55 -15.57 22.69
C ARG A 44 -1.06 -15.21 24.07
N GLN A 45 -0.31 -15.55 25.12
CA GLN A 45 -0.68 -15.39 26.53
C GLN A 45 0.02 -14.16 27.13
N PRO A 46 -0.65 -13.38 27.99
CA PRO A 46 -0.05 -12.23 28.68
C PRO A 46 1.31 -12.52 29.32
N GLN A 47 1.47 -13.70 29.92
CA GLN A 47 2.69 -14.13 30.62
C GLN A 47 3.89 -14.34 29.69
N GLN A 48 3.68 -14.42 28.37
CA GLN A 48 4.75 -14.56 27.38
C GLN A 48 5.30 -13.21 26.93
N TYR A 49 4.67 -12.10 27.33
CA TYR A 49 5.22 -10.77 27.06
C TYR A 49 6.49 -10.56 27.89
N ASP A 50 7.57 -10.18 27.22
CA ASP A 50 8.91 -10.01 27.80
C ASP A 50 9.15 -8.61 28.40
N GLY A 51 8.16 -7.71 28.32
CA GLY A 51 8.29 -6.32 28.76
C GLY A 51 8.96 -5.38 27.76
N GLY A 52 9.28 -5.87 26.55
CA GLY A 52 9.98 -5.13 25.51
C GLY A 52 9.13 -4.10 24.77
N ALA A 53 9.77 -3.25 23.97
CA ALA A 53 9.09 -2.15 23.26
C ALA A 53 8.22 -2.59 22.06
N ARG A 54 8.30 -3.86 21.64
CA ARG A 54 7.59 -4.38 20.47
C ARG A 54 6.82 -5.63 20.88
N LEU A 55 5.53 -5.69 20.55
CA LEU A 55 4.64 -6.81 20.85
C LEU A 55 3.90 -7.25 19.59
N ASN A 56 3.82 -8.56 19.35
CA ASN A 56 3.05 -9.14 18.26
C ASN A 56 2.05 -10.16 18.82
N LEU A 57 0.77 -9.81 18.80
CA LEU A 57 -0.30 -10.61 19.38
C LEU A 57 -0.94 -11.54 18.36
N VAL A 58 -1.04 -12.82 18.75
CA VAL A 58 -1.82 -13.86 18.06
C VAL A 58 -2.77 -14.48 19.08
N CYS A 59 -3.75 -13.68 19.50
CA CYS A 59 -4.64 -14.01 20.60
C CYS A 59 -6.06 -14.43 20.17
N THR A 60 -6.38 -14.46 18.88
CA THR A 60 -7.67 -14.94 18.34
C THR A 60 -7.45 -15.98 17.24
N GLN A 61 -8.52 -16.64 16.79
CA GLN A 61 -8.44 -17.77 15.84
C GLN A 61 -7.56 -18.90 16.40
N THR A 62 -7.77 -19.22 17.68
CA THR A 62 -7.10 -20.32 18.38
C THR A 62 -8.01 -21.55 18.44
N ASP A 63 -7.45 -22.68 18.88
CA ASP A 63 -8.21 -23.90 19.17
C ASP A 63 -8.92 -23.85 20.54
N LEU A 64 -8.92 -22.69 21.22
CA LEU A 64 -9.55 -22.53 22.54
C LEU A 64 -11.08 -22.53 22.44
N PRO A 65 -11.79 -23.09 23.43
CA PRO A 65 -13.22 -22.92 23.58
C PRO A 65 -13.62 -21.44 23.63
N ALA A 66 -14.82 -21.10 23.14
CA ALA A 66 -15.28 -19.71 23.03
C ALA A 66 -15.20 -18.90 24.34
N LYS A 67 -15.40 -19.56 25.49
CA LYS A 67 -15.28 -18.91 26.81
C LYS A 67 -13.83 -18.53 27.11
N GLU A 68 -12.89 -19.45 26.94
CA GLU A 68 -11.46 -19.23 27.17
C GLU A 68 -10.89 -18.24 26.16
N GLN A 69 -11.32 -18.32 24.90
CA GLN A 69 -10.98 -17.34 23.87
C GLN A 69 -11.40 -15.92 24.25
N ARG A 70 -12.60 -15.74 24.83
CA ARG A 70 -13.05 -14.42 25.35
C ARG A 70 -12.22 -13.97 26.55
N GLN A 71 -11.92 -14.89 27.48
CA GLN A 71 -11.07 -14.58 28.64
C GLN A 71 -9.66 -14.15 28.22
N LEU A 72 -9.08 -14.81 27.21
CA LEU A 72 -7.77 -14.45 26.68
C LEU A 72 -7.78 -13.03 26.09
N VAL A 73 -8.75 -12.72 25.25
CA VAL A 73 -8.94 -11.38 24.67
C VAL A 73 -9.10 -10.34 25.79
N GLN A 74 -9.95 -10.62 26.78
CA GLN A 74 -10.18 -9.74 27.92
C GLN A 74 -8.90 -9.48 28.72
N SER A 75 -8.09 -10.51 28.97
CA SER A 75 -6.83 -10.36 29.70
C SER A 75 -5.84 -9.43 28.98
N TRP A 76 -5.84 -9.45 27.65
CA TRP A 76 -5.07 -8.49 26.86
C TRP A 76 -5.66 -7.09 26.89
N CYS A 77 -6.99 -6.95 26.84
CA CYS A 77 -7.65 -5.65 26.98
C CYS A 77 -7.31 -4.98 28.33
N GLU A 78 -7.17 -5.76 29.40
CA GLU A 78 -6.78 -5.27 30.73
C GLU A 78 -5.28 -4.95 30.82
N LEU A 79 -4.44 -5.73 30.14
CA LEU A 79 -2.98 -5.56 30.22
C LEU A 79 -2.46 -4.43 29.31
N LEU A 80 -2.94 -4.31 28.07
CA LEU A 80 -2.41 -3.36 27.08
C LEU A 80 -2.28 -1.90 27.59
N PRO A 81 -3.26 -1.33 28.32
CA PRO A 81 -3.17 0.03 28.83
C PRO A 81 -2.05 0.25 29.85
N THR A 82 -1.53 -0.81 30.48
CA THR A 82 -0.52 -0.72 31.56
C THR A 82 0.91 -0.93 31.06
N LEU A 83 1.10 -1.20 29.76
CA LEU A 83 2.40 -1.51 29.19
C LEU A 83 3.21 -0.25 28.86
N ASP A 84 3.81 0.39 29.86
CA ASP A 84 4.52 1.68 29.70
C ASP A 84 5.72 1.65 28.76
N ASN A 85 6.32 0.48 28.54
CA ASN A 85 7.44 0.29 27.62
C ASN A 85 7.01 0.04 26.17
N LEU A 86 5.75 -0.30 25.93
CA LEU A 86 5.27 -0.69 24.61
C LEU A 86 5.29 0.53 23.66
N ARG A 87 5.90 0.36 22.48
CA ARG A 87 5.99 1.38 21.43
C ARG A 87 5.37 0.90 20.13
N VAL A 88 5.52 -0.37 19.79
CA VAL A 88 4.96 -0.93 18.55
C VAL A 88 4.14 -2.18 18.83
N LEU A 89 2.89 -2.16 18.41
CA LEU A 89 1.95 -3.25 18.61
C LEU A 89 1.48 -3.81 17.26
N TRP A 90 1.70 -5.10 17.06
CA TRP A 90 1.07 -5.88 15.99
C TRP A 90 -0.07 -6.71 16.54
N PHE A 91 -1.19 -6.65 15.84
CA PHE A 91 -2.24 -7.64 15.90
C PHE A 91 -2.16 -8.50 14.64
N ASN A 92 -1.49 -9.65 14.74
CA ASN A 92 -1.59 -10.73 13.74
C ASN A 92 -2.78 -11.65 14.08
N SER A 93 -3.87 -11.04 14.53
CA SER A 93 -5.12 -11.64 15.00
C SER A 93 -6.28 -10.71 14.68
N LYS A 94 -7.52 -11.20 14.78
CA LYS A 94 -8.71 -10.34 14.66
C LYS A 94 -8.80 -9.39 15.85
N VAL A 95 -8.95 -8.11 15.55
CA VAL A 95 -9.17 -7.06 16.56
C VAL A 95 -10.64 -6.68 16.59
N ASN A 96 -11.25 -6.72 17.77
CA ASN A 96 -12.59 -6.18 18.01
C ASN A 96 -12.50 -4.76 18.59
N GLN A 97 -13.65 -4.11 18.79
CA GLN A 97 -13.71 -2.74 19.31
C GLN A 97 -13.03 -2.60 20.69
N ASP A 98 -13.28 -3.53 21.61
CA ASP A 98 -12.70 -3.49 22.98
C ASP A 98 -11.17 -3.59 22.95
N MET A 99 -10.62 -4.49 22.13
CA MET A 99 -9.17 -4.67 21.98
C MET A 99 -8.53 -3.42 21.34
N PHE A 100 -9.21 -2.80 20.37
CA PHE A 100 -8.75 -1.56 19.78
C PHE A 100 -8.76 -0.41 20.79
N GLU A 101 -9.79 -0.30 21.62
CA GLU A 101 -9.90 0.70 22.69
C GLU A 101 -8.85 0.51 23.79
N ALA A 102 -8.57 -0.74 24.14
CA ALA A 102 -7.50 -1.08 25.07
C ALA A 102 -6.12 -0.69 24.52
N ALA A 103 -5.84 -1.01 23.25
CA ALA A 103 -4.61 -0.56 22.59
C ALA A 103 -4.53 0.98 22.54
N CYS A 104 -5.62 1.67 22.21
CA CYS A 104 -5.69 3.13 22.21
C CYS A 104 -5.50 3.75 23.61
N SER A 105 -5.71 2.99 24.67
CA SER A 105 -5.50 3.45 26.04
C SER A 105 -4.04 3.33 26.50
N ASN A 106 -3.14 2.88 25.63
CA ASN A 106 -1.69 2.97 25.81
C ASN A 106 -1.13 4.20 25.05
N PRO A 107 -0.94 5.36 25.71
CA PRO A 107 -0.61 6.61 25.03
C PRO A 107 0.82 6.67 24.48
N HIS A 108 1.65 5.67 24.79
CA HIS A 108 3.04 5.61 24.37
C HIS A 108 3.24 4.90 23.02
N LEU A 109 2.18 4.33 22.44
CA LEU A 109 2.26 3.70 21.13
C LEU A 109 2.72 4.68 20.05
N GLN A 110 3.73 4.25 19.31
CA GLN A 110 4.32 4.90 18.15
C GLN A 110 3.94 4.17 16.86
N GLY A 111 3.74 2.86 16.92
CA GLY A 111 3.25 2.07 15.79
C GLY A 111 2.11 1.13 16.18
N LEU A 112 1.07 1.10 15.35
CA LEU A 112 -0.05 0.18 15.51
C LEU A 112 -0.34 -0.53 14.17
N TYR A 113 -0.21 -1.85 14.16
CA TYR A 113 -0.55 -2.70 13.02
C TYR A 113 -1.73 -3.60 13.36
N ILE A 114 -2.79 -3.49 12.57
CA ILE A 114 -3.97 -4.35 12.64
C ILE A 114 -4.07 -5.13 11.34
N LYS A 115 -3.97 -6.46 11.37
CA LYS A 115 -4.09 -7.30 10.18
C LYS A 115 -5.50 -7.30 9.59
N TRP A 116 -6.49 -7.56 10.44
CA TRP A 116 -7.91 -7.55 10.12
C TRP A 116 -8.73 -7.25 11.37
N SER A 117 -9.92 -6.68 11.22
CA SER A 117 -10.75 -6.30 12.37
C SER A 117 -12.24 -6.17 12.04
N ASP A 118 -13.07 -6.14 13.07
CA ASP A 118 -14.47 -5.71 12.97
C ASP A 118 -14.73 -4.42 13.77
N ILE A 119 -13.69 -3.58 13.92
CA ILE A 119 -13.80 -2.25 14.51
C ILE A 119 -14.80 -1.42 13.71
N ARG A 120 -15.61 -0.66 14.44
CA ARG A 120 -16.64 0.22 13.86
C ARG A 120 -16.31 1.68 14.11
N SER A 121 -15.67 1.98 15.22
CA SER A 121 -15.32 3.35 15.62
C SER A 121 -13.82 3.51 15.71
N LEU A 122 -13.27 4.45 14.92
CA LEU A 122 -11.87 4.88 14.99
C LEU A 122 -11.64 6.00 16.01
N THR A 123 -12.69 6.61 16.57
CA THR A 123 -12.59 7.71 17.54
C THR A 123 -11.61 7.47 18.70
N PRO A 124 -11.49 6.25 19.28
CA PRO A 124 -10.51 5.98 20.33
C PRO A 124 -9.05 6.30 19.96
N ILE A 125 -8.70 6.29 18.67
CA ILE A 125 -7.34 6.55 18.20
C ILE A 125 -6.81 7.92 18.59
N ALA A 126 -7.69 8.88 18.86
CA ALA A 126 -7.34 10.22 19.32
C ALA A 126 -6.52 10.23 20.63
N LYS A 127 -6.50 9.13 21.38
CA LYS A 127 -5.64 9.00 22.57
C LYS A 127 -4.15 8.78 22.23
N LEU A 128 -3.84 8.32 21.02
CA LEU A 128 -2.50 7.91 20.60
C LEU A 128 -1.66 9.08 20.06
N GLN A 129 -1.43 10.09 20.90
CA GLN A 129 -0.72 11.34 20.53
C GLN A 129 0.74 11.15 20.09
N GLN A 130 1.32 9.97 20.32
CA GLN A 130 2.67 9.61 19.88
C GLN A 130 2.70 8.73 18.62
N LEU A 131 1.55 8.37 18.05
CA LEU A 131 1.47 7.48 16.91
C LEU A 131 2.08 8.11 15.68
N THR A 132 2.99 7.38 15.04
CA THR A 132 3.73 7.78 13.85
C THR A 132 3.43 6.85 12.67
N HIS A 133 3.16 5.58 12.94
CA HIS A 133 2.90 4.55 11.92
C HIS A 133 1.60 3.82 12.23
N LEU A 134 0.68 3.75 11.27
CA LEU A 134 -0.61 3.11 11.44
C LEU A 134 -0.92 2.21 10.24
N HIS A 135 -1.19 0.94 10.48
CA HIS A 135 -1.78 0.03 9.50
C HIS A 135 -3.12 -0.50 10.01
N ILE A 136 -4.17 -0.31 9.22
CA ILE A 136 -5.50 -0.88 9.45
C ILE A 136 -5.86 -1.74 8.24
N GLY A 137 -5.72 -3.05 8.39
CA GLY A 137 -6.13 -4.04 7.41
C GLY A 137 -7.48 -4.64 7.73
N GLY A 138 -8.16 -5.14 6.71
CA GLY A 138 -9.37 -5.97 6.82
C GLY A 138 -10.43 -5.37 7.73
N ALA A 139 -10.72 -4.07 7.61
CA ALA A 139 -11.61 -3.33 8.51
C ALA A 139 -12.71 -2.56 7.75
N PRO A 140 -13.62 -3.27 7.06
CA PRO A 140 -14.57 -2.65 6.12
C PRO A 140 -15.60 -1.72 6.79
N SER A 141 -15.75 -1.78 8.11
CA SER A 141 -16.68 -0.95 8.88
C SER A 141 -16.01 0.17 9.69
N ALA A 142 -14.69 0.31 9.62
CA ALA A 142 -13.95 1.31 10.39
C ALA A 142 -14.25 2.73 9.91
N GLN A 143 -14.74 3.58 10.81
CA GLN A 143 -15.10 4.98 10.57
C GLN A 143 -15.20 5.73 11.91
N PRO A 144 -15.30 7.08 11.93
CA PRO A 144 -14.93 8.01 10.86
C PRO A 144 -13.40 8.05 10.67
N LEU A 145 -12.92 8.33 9.45
CA LEU A 145 -11.47 8.48 9.20
C LEU A 145 -10.95 9.85 9.65
N GLU A 146 -11.83 10.82 9.86
CA GLU A 146 -11.55 12.14 10.44
C GLU A 146 -11.00 12.02 11.87
N ALA A 147 -11.24 10.89 12.56
CA ALA A 147 -10.60 10.61 13.85
C ALA A 147 -9.05 10.64 13.77
N LEU A 148 -8.47 10.39 12.59
CA LEU A 148 -7.03 10.46 12.36
C LEU A 148 -6.47 11.88 12.46
N HIS A 149 -7.30 12.93 12.35
CA HIS A 149 -6.86 14.33 12.52
C HIS A 149 -6.29 14.61 13.91
N ALA A 150 -6.63 13.79 14.89
CA ALA A 150 -6.11 13.88 16.25
C ALA A 150 -4.69 13.31 16.40
N LEU A 151 -4.03 12.86 15.32
CA LEU A 151 -2.69 12.25 15.33
C LEU A 151 -1.64 13.20 14.73
N PRO A 152 -1.12 14.16 15.51
CA PRO A 152 -0.25 15.22 14.99
C PRO A 152 1.13 14.74 14.49
N LYS A 153 1.50 13.49 14.80
CA LYS A 153 2.79 12.88 14.47
C LYS A 153 2.70 11.78 13.41
N LEU A 154 1.53 11.54 12.83
CA LEU A 154 1.34 10.47 11.87
C LEU A 154 2.13 10.77 10.58
N ILE A 155 3.05 9.87 10.22
CA ILE A 155 3.90 9.99 9.03
C ILE A 155 3.69 8.84 8.03
N ASP A 156 3.20 7.70 8.49
CA ASP A 156 2.92 6.52 7.65
C ASP A 156 1.51 5.99 7.96
N LEU A 157 0.69 5.89 6.92
CA LEU A 157 -0.69 5.40 6.99
C LEU A 157 -0.94 4.36 5.91
N GLU A 158 -1.35 3.16 6.33
CA GLU A 158 -1.76 2.08 5.45
C GLU A 158 -3.17 1.62 5.78
N LEU A 159 -4.07 1.73 4.81
CA LEU A 159 -5.47 1.33 4.92
C LEU A 159 -5.75 0.24 3.89
N SER A 160 -6.06 -0.97 4.35
CA SER A 160 -6.44 -2.08 3.48
C SER A 160 -7.85 -2.56 3.79
N ASN A 161 -8.71 -2.60 2.78
CA ASN A 161 -10.12 -2.98 2.89
C ASN A 161 -10.88 -2.16 3.96
N VAL A 162 -10.72 -0.83 3.91
CA VAL A 162 -11.46 0.15 4.73
C VAL A 162 -12.41 0.91 3.82
N ASN A 163 -13.72 0.63 3.88
CA ASN A 163 -14.68 1.20 2.93
C ASN A 163 -14.78 2.74 3.02
N ALA A 164 -14.59 3.30 4.22
CA ALA A 164 -14.59 4.75 4.43
C ALA A 164 -13.50 5.47 3.60
N ALA A 165 -12.41 4.77 3.25
CA ALA A 165 -11.34 5.31 2.41
C ALA A 165 -11.71 5.44 0.92
N GLY A 166 -12.98 5.18 0.56
CA GLY A 166 -13.54 5.60 -0.73
C GLY A 166 -13.69 7.12 -0.87
N ASN A 167 -13.80 7.83 0.27
CA ASN A 167 -13.60 9.27 0.33
C ASN A 167 -12.25 9.56 1.02
N LEU A 168 -11.39 10.31 0.34
CA LEU A 168 -10.05 10.67 0.81
C LEU A 168 -9.98 12.04 1.50
N ASP A 169 -11.10 12.73 1.71
CA ASP A 169 -11.14 14.08 2.30
C ASP A 169 -10.47 14.17 3.67
N PHE A 170 -10.48 13.08 4.45
CA PHE A 170 -9.80 13.02 5.74
C PHE A 170 -8.29 13.30 5.65
N LEU A 171 -7.65 13.14 4.48
CA LEU A 171 -6.23 13.41 4.27
C LEU A 171 -5.87 14.89 4.50
N CYS A 172 -6.83 15.82 4.37
CA CYS A 172 -6.58 17.25 4.58
C CYS A 172 -6.09 17.59 5.99
N GLY A 173 -6.41 16.75 6.99
CA GLY A 173 -5.93 16.89 8.37
C GLY A 173 -4.63 16.15 8.67
N LEU A 174 -3.95 15.59 7.66
CA LEU A 174 -2.69 14.82 7.82
C LEU A 174 -1.53 15.44 7.01
N PRO A 175 -1.21 16.74 7.16
CA PRO A 175 -0.25 17.43 6.29
C PRO A 175 1.20 16.94 6.41
N GLN A 176 1.54 16.20 7.48
CA GLN A 176 2.87 15.65 7.74
C GLN A 176 3.07 14.24 7.15
N LEU A 177 2.05 13.68 6.50
CA LEU A 177 2.09 12.31 5.99
C LEU A 177 3.14 12.17 4.88
N GLN A 178 4.05 11.21 5.05
CA GLN A 178 5.15 10.93 4.11
C GLN A 178 4.91 9.63 3.32
N SER A 179 4.11 8.72 3.87
CA SER A 179 3.77 7.44 3.25
C SER A 179 2.28 7.17 3.38
N LEU A 180 1.64 6.89 2.24
CA LEU A 180 0.23 6.52 2.16
C LEU A 180 0.07 5.26 1.31
N ALA A 181 -0.55 4.24 1.88
CA ALA A 181 -1.06 3.10 1.12
C ALA A 181 -2.58 2.99 1.31
N VAL A 182 -3.32 2.93 0.22
CA VAL A 182 -4.76 2.64 0.24
C VAL A 182 -5.03 1.47 -0.67
N SER A 183 -5.60 0.41 -0.11
CA SER A 183 -5.97 -0.77 -0.87
C SER A 183 -7.38 -1.28 -0.60
N GLY A 184 -7.99 -1.83 -1.65
CA GLY A 184 -9.21 -2.63 -1.53
C GLY A 184 -8.95 -4.01 -0.94
N ASP A 185 -9.96 -4.87 -0.98
CA ASP A 185 -9.80 -6.28 -0.59
C ASP A 185 -9.13 -7.07 -1.71
N HIS A 186 -7.90 -7.54 -1.47
CA HIS A 186 -7.15 -8.38 -2.41
C HIS A 186 -7.76 -9.76 -2.63
N ASN A 187 -8.68 -10.20 -1.76
CA ASN A 187 -9.42 -11.45 -1.91
C ASN A 187 -10.77 -11.26 -2.61
N SER A 188 -11.11 -10.03 -3.02
CA SER A 188 -12.38 -9.69 -3.65
C SER A 188 -12.19 -9.26 -5.10
N ILE A 189 -13.19 -9.59 -5.93
CA ILE A 189 -13.30 -9.01 -7.28
C ILE A 189 -13.76 -7.54 -7.23
N LYS A 190 -14.36 -7.10 -6.10
CA LYS A 190 -14.84 -5.73 -5.92
C LYS A 190 -13.68 -4.85 -5.48
N ARG A 191 -13.41 -3.82 -6.26
CA ARG A 191 -12.41 -2.79 -5.94
C ARG A 191 -13.00 -1.75 -5.01
N LEU A 192 -12.16 -1.16 -4.17
CA LEU A 192 -12.51 0.05 -3.43
C LEU A 192 -12.72 1.19 -4.43
N LYS A 193 -13.93 1.75 -4.45
CA LYS A 193 -14.23 2.90 -5.32
C LYS A 193 -13.75 4.15 -4.60
N ILE A 194 -12.87 4.90 -5.24
CA ILE A 194 -12.39 6.19 -4.76
C ILE A 194 -12.97 7.26 -5.67
N GLU A 195 -13.63 8.25 -5.09
CA GLU A 195 -14.32 9.29 -5.87
C GLU A 195 -13.35 10.12 -6.71
N SER A 196 -12.29 10.63 -6.07
CA SER A 196 -11.23 11.39 -6.71
C SER A 196 -9.95 11.35 -5.87
N LEU A 197 -8.82 11.64 -6.52
CA LEU A 197 -7.53 11.84 -5.85
C LEU A 197 -7.26 13.31 -5.47
N ALA A 198 -8.20 14.23 -5.70
CA ALA A 198 -8.02 15.64 -5.39
C ALA A 198 -7.53 15.94 -3.95
N PRO A 199 -7.98 15.23 -2.89
CA PRO A 199 -7.50 15.46 -1.53
C PRO A 199 -6.00 15.24 -1.31
N LEU A 200 -5.32 14.49 -2.20
CA LEU A 200 -3.87 14.30 -2.16
C LEU A 200 -3.09 15.62 -2.25
N ALA A 201 -3.67 16.67 -2.82
CA ALA A 201 -3.03 17.99 -2.94
C ALA A 201 -2.64 18.63 -1.59
N SER A 202 -3.24 18.16 -0.49
CA SER A 202 -2.88 18.57 0.88
C SER A 202 -1.59 17.93 1.40
N LEU A 203 -1.16 16.80 0.83
CA LEU A 203 -0.04 15.99 1.31
C LEU A 203 1.29 16.42 0.67
N ARG A 204 1.75 17.63 1.00
CA ARG A 204 2.98 18.22 0.43
C ARG A 204 4.26 17.48 0.81
N GLU A 205 4.21 16.69 1.88
CA GLU A 205 5.33 15.88 2.39
C GLU A 205 5.34 14.44 1.88
N LEU A 206 4.36 14.04 1.06
CA LEU A 206 4.21 12.66 0.61
C LEU A 206 5.37 12.25 -0.30
N ARG A 207 6.07 11.19 0.11
CA ARG A 207 7.19 10.56 -0.61
C ARG A 207 6.81 9.22 -1.21
N ARG A 208 5.88 8.50 -0.57
CA ARG A 208 5.39 7.19 -1.02
C ARG A 208 3.87 7.21 -1.14
N LEU A 209 3.39 6.79 -2.32
CA LEU A 209 1.97 6.55 -2.56
C LEU A 209 1.78 5.15 -3.14
N GLU A 210 0.91 4.36 -2.51
CA GLU A 210 0.44 3.08 -3.03
C GLU A 210 -1.09 3.08 -3.18
N LEU A 211 -1.56 2.75 -4.38
CA LEU A 211 -2.97 2.52 -4.68
C LEU A 211 -3.15 1.15 -5.33
N SER A 212 -3.70 0.21 -4.59
CA SER A 212 -3.89 -1.18 -5.06
C SER A 212 -5.31 -1.70 -4.85
N CYS A 213 -5.83 -2.49 -5.79
CA CYS A 213 -7.23 -2.95 -5.74
C CYS A 213 -8.27 -1.80 -5.61
N VAL A 214 -7.98 -0.63 -6.17
CA VAL A 214 -8.87 0.54 -6.19
C VAL A 214 -9.42 0.82 -7.58
N ALA A 215 -10.55 1.51 -7.68
CA ALA A 215 -11.09 2.07 -8.91
C ALA A 215 -11.41 3.54 -8.71
N LEU A 216 -10.72 4.42 -9.45
CA LEU A 216 -11.03 5.86 -9.46
C LEU A 216 -12.28 6.10 -10.32
N LEU A 217 -13.25 6.82 -9.79
CA LEU A 217 -14.51 7.10 -10.51
C LEU A 217 -14.32 8.16 -11.60
N ASP A 218 -13.44 9.13 -11.39
CA ASP A 218 -13.07 10.15 -12.37
C ASP A 218 -11.96 9.70 -13.35
N GLU A 219 -11.41 8.50 -13.14
CA GLU A 219 -10.30 7.90 -13.89
C GLU A 219 -9.02 8.78 -13.99
N SER A 220 -8.88 9.83 -13.17
CA SER A 220 -7.79 10.79 -13.29
C SER A 220 -6.64 10.52 -12.31
N LEU A 221 -5.40 10.56 -12.82
CA LEU A 221 -4.18 10.52 -12.02
C LEU A 221 -3.54 11.92 -11.87
N ALA A 222 -4.15 12.96 -12.44
CA ALA A 222 -3.58 14.31 -12.45
C ALA A 222 -3.15 14.83 -11.05
N PRO A 223 -3.90 14.59 -9.95
CA PRO A 223 -3.49 15.05 -8.62
C PRO A 223 -2.17 14.45 -8.13
N ILE A 224 -1.81 13.23 -8.55
CA ILE A 224 -0.53 12.60 -8.18
C ILE A 224 0.64 13.40 -8.77
N GLY A 225 0.46 13.94 -9.97
CA GLY A 225 1.46 14.75 -10.66
C GLY A 225 1.77 16.08 -9.96
N GLU A 226 0.96 16.52 -9.01
CA GLU A 226 1.15 17.78 -8.25
C GLU A 226 1.89 17.57 -6.92
N LEU A 227 2.28 16.32 -6.59
CA LEU A 227 2.95 15.98 -5.35
C LEU A 227 4.45 16.31 -5.45
N PRO A 228 4.94 17.36 -4.77
CA PRO A 228 6.27 17.92 -5.03
C PRO A 228 7.43 17.08 -4.49
N ARG A 229 7.15 16.15 -3.57
CA ARG A 229 8.15 15.31 -2.89
C ARG A 229 7.95 13.82 -3.15
N LEU A 230 7.05 13.46 -4.07
CA LEU A 230 6.80 12.05 -4.38
C LEU A 230 8.09 11.44 -4.95
N GLN A 231 8.44 10.27 -4.44
CA GLN A 231 9.64 9.51 -4.82
C GLN A 231 9.26 8.11 -5.29
N HIS A 232 8.21 7.53 -4.69
CA HIS A 232 7.78 6.17 -4.95
C HIS A 232 6.27 6.12 -5.17
N LEU A 233 5.89 5.51 -6.29
CA LEU A 233 4.50 5.35 -6.68
C LEU A 233 4.24 3.90 -7.08
N LEU A 234 3.33 3.24 -6.36
CA LEU A 234 2.83 1.92 -6.70
C LEU A 234 1.37 2.02 -7.16
N LEU A 235 1.14 1.66 -8.43
CA LEU A 235 -0.20 1.61 -9.02
C LEU A 235 -0.50 0.21 -9.54
N SER A 236 -1.72 -0.26 -9.32
CA SER A 236 -2.23 -1.41 -10.06
C SER A 236 -2.36 -1.08 -11.56
N ASN A 237 -2.21 -2.10 -12.41
CA ASN A 237 -2.30 -1.93 -13.87
C ASN A 237 -3.78 -1.80 -14.35
N GLN A 238 -4.44 -0.72 -13.94
CA GLN A 238 -5.89 -0.53 -14.05
C GLN A 238 -6.29 0.79 -14.69
N PHE A 239 -5.31 1.64 -15.02
CA PHE A 239 -5.49 2.96 -15.62
C PHE A 239 -5.19 2.90 -17.11
N GLU A 240 -5.81 3.77 -17.91
CA GLU A 240 -5.54 3.83 -19.34
C GLU A 240 -4.05 4.14 -19.58
N MET A 241 -3.49 3.58 -20.65
CA MET A 241 -2.04 3.65 -20.94
C MET A 241 -1.59 5.11 -21.09
N GLU A 242 -2.42 5.90 -21.75
CA GLU A 242 -2.20 7.32 -22.03
C GLU A 242 -2.13 8.14 -20.73
N GLU A 243 -2.93 7.79 -19.71
CA GLU A 243 -2.89 8.47 -18.42
C GLU A 243 -1.59 8.19 -17.66
N LEU A 244 -1.14 6.92 -17.67
CA LEU A 244 0.14 6.53 -17.09
C LEU A 244 1.32 7.16 -17.83
N ALA A 245 1.25 7.24 -19.17
CA ALA A 245 2.27 7.89 -19.98
C ALA A 245 2.37 9.39 -19.67
N ARG A 246 1.24 10.10 -19.58
CA ARG A 246 1.20 11.52 -19.18
C ARG A 246 1.77 11.72 -17.78
N LEU A 247 1.39 10.88 -16.81
CA LEU A 247 1.91 10.98 -15.44
C LEU A 247 3.43 10.75 -15.40
N SER A 248 3.94 9.79 -16.17
CA SER A 248 5.37 9.51 -16.26
C SER A 248 6.19 10.66 -16.86
N ALA A 249 5.59 11.46 -17.74
CA ALA A 249 6.22 12.67 -18.28
C ALA A 249 6.37 13.76 -17.21
N LYS A 250 5.35 13.88 -16.35
CA LYS A 250 5.29 14.89 -15.29
C LYS A 250 6.17 14.55 -14.08
N LEU A 251 6.37 13.25 -13.82
CA LEU A 251 7.12 12.73 -12.68
C LEU A 251 8.28 11.82 -13.14
N PRO A 252 9.23 12.31 -13.95
CA PRO A 252 10.26 11.46 -14.56
C PRO A 252 11.21 10.79 -13.56
N GLU A 253 11.38 11.39 -12.38
CA GLU A 253 12.26 10.90 -11.31
C GLU A 253 11.54 9.99 -10.29
N VAL A 254 10.22 9.81 -10.41
CA VAL A 254 9.45 8.98 -9.47
C VAL A 254 9.56 7.51 -9.87
N ALA A 255 10.02 6.69 -8.93
CA ALA A 255 10.08 5.25 -9.06
C ALA A 255 8.66 4.65 -9.19
N CYS A 256 8.34 4.15 -10.38
CA CYS A 256 7.05 3.52 -10.67
C CYS A 256 7.18 2.53 -11.84
N ASP A 257 6.91 1.24 -11.59
CA ASP A 257 6.92 0.20 -12.64
C ASP A 257 5.88 0.42 -13.75
N ARG A 258 4.92 1.32 -13.54
CA ARG A 258 3.91 1.69 -14.54
C ARG A 258 4.34 2.87 -15.42
N PHE A 259 5.52 3.44 -15.19
CA PHE A 259 6.12 4.45 -16.06
C PHE A 259 6.94 3.84 -17.21
N LEU A 260 7.05 2.51 -17.22
CA LEU A 260 7.55 1.74 -18.34
C LEU A 260 6.37 1.25 -19.20
N PRO A 261 6.53 1.15 -20.52
CA PRO A 261 5.47 0.70 -21.43
C PRO A 261 5.13 -0.79 -21.28
N ILE A 262 6.04 -1.59 -20.73
CA ILE A 262 5.86 -3.02 -20.46
C ILE A 262 6.52 -3.37 -19.12
N GLY A 263 6.03 -4.42 -18.47
CA GLY A 263 6.68 -4.99 -17.29
C GLY A 263 7.71 -6.06 -17.64
N GLU A 264 8.31 -6.65 -16.60
CA GLU A 264 9.29 -7.73 -16.75
C GLU A 264 8.67 -9.03 -17.27
N SER A 265 9.52 -9.86 -17.88
CA SER A 265 9.15 -11.21 -18.29
C SER A 265 8.93 -12.09 -17.07
N VAL A 266 7.85 -12.88 -17.09
CA VAL A 266 7.53 -13.80 -16.00
C VAL A 266 7.81 -15.25 -16.37
N ASN A 267 8.20 -16.05 -15.37
CA ASN A 267 8.56 -17.46 -15.55
C ASN A 267 7.41 -18.45 -15.28
N TRP A 268 6.29 -17.99 -14.69
CA TRP A 268 5.13 -18.84 -14.36
C TRP A 268 4.17 -19.07 -15.54
N THR A 269 4.37 -18.38 -16.66
CA THR A 269 3.56 -18.58 -17.88
C THR A 269 4.45 -18.71 -19.12
N HIS A 270 4.00 -19.50 -20.08
CA HIS A 270 4.71 -19.80 -21.33
C HIS A 270 3.89 -19.34 -22.52
N CYS A 271 4.57 -18.88 -23.57
CA CYS A 271 3.91 -18.54 -24.82
C CYS A 271 3.27 -19.79 -25.44
N LYS A 272 1.96 -19.74 -25.72
CA LYS A 272 1.25 -20.87 -26.35
C LYS A 272 1.78 -21.25 -27.74
N LYS A 273 2.50 -20.35 -28.43
CA LYS A 273 3.05 -20.57 -29.78
C LYS A 273 4.46 -21.14 -29.74
N CYS A 274 5.41 -20.45 -29.09
CA CYS A 274 6.82 -20.86 -29.08
C CYS A 274 7.27 -21.58 -27.81
N GLN A 275 6.39 -21.75 -26.81
CA GLN A 275 6.66 -22.39 -25.52
C GLN A 275 7.76 -21.72 -24.69
N GLN A 276 8.23 -20.51 -25.06
CA GLN A 276 9.21 -19.76 -24.28
C GLN A 276 8.54 -19.02 -23.10
N ALA A 277 9.24 -18.94 -21.97
CA ALA A 277 8.86 -18.14 -20.80
C ALA A 277 9.27 -16.66 -20.96
N ARG A 278 8.91 -16.08 -22.11
CA ARG A 278 9.26 -14.71 -22.53
C ARG A 278 8.01 -13.85 -22.69
N VAL A 279 7.08 -13.98 -21.74
CA VAL A 279 5.79 -13.29 -21.77
C VAL A 279 5.85 -12.08 -20.84
N VAL A 280 5.49 -10.91 -21.35
CA VAL A 280 5.50 -9.63 -20.63
C VAL A 280 4.08 -9.05 -20.52
N PRO A 281 3.74 -8.36 -19.42
CA PRO A 281 2.53 -7.58 -19.35
C PRO A 281 2.72 -6.24 -20.05
N LEU A 282 1.72 -5.79 -20.80
CA LEU A 282 1.68 -4.43 -21.32
C LEU A 282 1.12 -3.46 -20.25
N THR A 283 1.63 -2.24 -20.23
CA THR A 283 1.13 -1.18 -19.33
C THR A 283 -0.18 -0.59 -19.84
N GLY A 284 -1.18 -0.54 -18.97
CA GLY A 284 -2.50 0.02 -19.24
C GLY A 284 -3.65 -0.96 -18.94
N LYS A 285 -4.82 -0.38 -18.65
CA LYS A 285 -6.09 -1.07 -18.41
C LYS A 285 -6.42 -2.01 -19.56
N ARG A 286 -6.80 -3.25 -19.21
CA ARG A 286 -7.25 -4.30 -20.16
C ARG A 286 -6.19 -4.70 -21.22
N LYS A 287 -4.92 -4.33 -21.06
CA LYS A 287 -3.88 -4.76 -22.00
C LYS A 287 -3.49 -6.23 -21.78
N PRO A 288 -3.20 -6.98 -22.84
CA PRO A 288 -2.87 -8.40 -22.75
C PRO A 288 -1.44 -8.63 -22.28
N TRP A 289 -1.18 -9.87 -21.87
CA TRP A 289 0.18 -10.42 -21.76
C TRP A 289 0.62 -10.91 -23.14
N LEU A 290 1.82 -10.54 -23.59
CA LEU A 290 2.33 -10.82 -24.93
C LEU A 290 3.70 -11.49 -24.89
N CYS A 291 3.97 -12.36 -25.86
CA CYS A 291 5.28 -12.98 -26.01
C CYS A 291 6.24 -12.03 -26.74
N LEU A 292 7.43 -11.79 -26.18
CA LEU A 292 8.46 -10.92 -26.77
C LEU A 292 8.82 -11.33 -28.20
N ASP A 293 8.79 -12.63 -28.50
CA ASP A 293 9.19 -13.14 -29.80
C ASP A 293 8.00 -13.27 -30.76
N CYS A 294 6.90 -13.90 -30.33
CA CYS A 294 5.75 -14.15 -31.21
C CYS A 294 4.83 -12.95 -31.43
N ASP A 295 4.87 -11.94 -30.56
CA ASP A 295 4.03 -10.75 -30.62
C ASP A 295 4.85 -9.45 -30.76
N ALA A 296 6.11 -9.56 -31.21
CA ALA A 296 7.08 -8.46 -31.32
C ALA A 296 6.49 -7.16 -31.92
N ALA A 297 5.82 -7.26 -33.08
CA ALA A 297 5.24 -6.09 -33.75
C ALA A 297 4.12 -5.40 -32.92
N ARG A 298 3.36 -6.17 -32.14
CA ARG A 298 2.31 -5.63 -31.27
C ARG A 298 2.92 -4.93 -30.05
N ILE A 299 3.99 -5.48 -29.50
CA ILE A 299 4.75 -4.90 -28.39
C ILE A 299 5.42 -3.61 -28.85
N GLU A 300 6.08 -3.61 -30.01
CA GLU A 300 6.70 -2.42 -30.59
C GLU A 300 5.68 -1.30 -30.81
N LYS A 301 4.52 -1.62 -31.40
CA LYS A 301 3.43 -0.65 -31.58
C LYS A 301 2.98 -0.05 -30.24
N HIS A 302 2.90 -0.86 -29.19
CA HIS A 302 2.51 -0.40 -27.86
C HIS A 302 3.55 0.52 -27.23
N ILE A 303 4.83 0.14 -27.28
CA ILE A 303 5.95 0.96 -26.79
C ILE A 303 5.95 2.33 -27.46
N ARG A 304 5.81 2.37 -28.79
CA ARG A 304 5.77 3.62 -29.55
C ARG A 304 4.58 4.50 -29.16
N ALA A 305 3.41 3.90 -28.96
CA ALA A 305 2.22 4.64 -28.51
C ALA A 305 2.43 5.26 -27.12
N PHE A 306 3.01 4.51 -26.18
CA PHE A 306 3.35 5.03 -24.85
C PHE A 306 4.35 6.18 -24.92
N GLN A 307 5.45 6.01 -25.66
CA GLN A 307 6.47 7.04 -25.83
C GLN A 307 5.93 8.30 -26.50
N THR A 308 5.04 8.14 -27.49
CA THR A 308 4.38 9.28 -28.16
C THR A 308 3.52 10.06 -27.18
N CYS A 309 2.71 9.36 -26.38
CA CYS A 309 1.85 10.01 -25.39
C CYS A 309 2.66 10.69 -24.28
N ARG A 310 3.75 10.06 -23.81
CA ARG A 310 4.70 10.65 -22.84
C ARG A 310 5.35 11.91 -23.41
N ALA A 311 5.83 11.88 -24.65
CA ALA A 311 6.48 13.03 -25.28
C ALA A 311 5.53 14.22 -25.45
N GLN A 312 4.28 13.99 -25.83
CA GLN A 312 3.26 15.03 -25.98
C GLN A 312 2.91 15.73 -24.65
N ALA A 313 3.12 15.07 -23.52
CA ALA A 313 2.82 15.60 -22.20
C ALA A 313 4.02 16.27 -21.51
N SER A 314 5.20 16.20 -22.13
CA SER A 314 6.44 16.84 -21.66
C SER A 314 6.62 18.26 -22.20
N VAL A 315 5.70 18.72 -23.05
CA VAL A 315 5.66 20.05 -23.70
C VAL A 315 4.64 20.92 -22.98
#